data_AF-A0A3P1WM68-F1
#
_entry.id   AF-A0A3P1WM68-F1
#
_cell.length_a   1.000
_cell.length_b   1.000
_cell.length_c   1.000
_cell.angle_alpha   90.00
_cell.angle_beta   90.00
_cell.angle_gamma   90.00
#
_symmetry.space_group_name_H-M   'P 1'
#
loop_
_entity.id
_entity.type
_entity.pdbx_description
1 polymer ?
#
loop_
_entity_poly.entity_id
_entity_poly.type
_entity_poly.pdbx_seq_one_letter_code
_entity_poly.pdbx_strand_id
1 'polypeptide(L)'
;MAKRLVVANVNRGELVNVFLDLVQTPKGRELASEVKESANRALGARSVLGCYDLDSRSTILLQVADVVAGAIAYERRQWRGEVLDAPGSETAPKARVSGRLKRAFGSHDFRDVRIGKVNILTMNRI
;
A
#
# COMPACT_ATOMS: atom_id res chain seq x y z
N MET A 1 -13.90 1.03 -0.27
CA MET A 1 -12.64 1.22 0.52
C MET A 1 -11.45 1.50 -0.40
N ALA A 2 -11.10 0.59 -1.31
CA ALA A 2 -9.99 0.74 -2.26
C ALA A 2 -9.93 2.09 -2.99
N LYS A 3 -11.09 2.63 -3.43
CA LYS A 3 -11.20 3.99 -4.00
C LYS A 3 -10.48 5.07 -3.17
N ARG A 4 -10.66 5.11 -1.84
CA ARG A 4 -10.09 6.17 -0.99
C ARG A 4 -8.57 6.12 -0.99
N LEU A 5 -8.00 4.91 -0.95
CA LEU A 5 -6.56 4.70 -1.03
C LEU A 5 -6.02 5.13 -2.40
N VAL A 6 -6.70 4.75 -3.50
CA VAL A 6 -6.29 5.17 -4.85
C VAL A 6 -6.30 6.70 -4.98
N VAL A 7 -7.43 7.34 -4.67
CA VAL A 7 -7.59 8.80 -4.82
C VAL A 7 -6.56 9.58 -4.01
N ALA A 8 -6.26 9.12 -2.79
CA ALA A 8 -5.31 9.81 -1.93
C ALA A 8 -3.84 9.62 -2.32
N ASN A 9 -3.51 8.56 -3.06
CA ASN A 9 -2.14 8.28 -3.49
C ASN A 9 -1.81 8.79 -4.91
N VAL A 10 -2.79 9.30 -5.66
CA VAL A 10 -2.58 9.87 -7.01
C VAL A 10 -2.33 11.38 -6.91
N ASN A 11 -1.24 11.86 -7.52
CA ASN A 11 -0.97 13.29 -7.68
C ASN A 11 -1.69 13.88 -8.91
N ARG A 12 -1.90 15.20 -8.91
CA ARG A 12 -2.49 15.90 -10.07
C ARG A 12 -1.57 15.74 -11.28
N GLY A 13 -2.15 15.33 -12.41
CA GLY A 13 -1.42 15.10 -13.66
C GLY A 13 -0.74 13.73 -13.76
N GLU A 14 -0.82 12.88 -12.73
CA GLU A 14 -0.33 11.51 -12.81
C GLU A 14 -1.33 10.59 -13.54
N LEU A 15 -0.75 9.65 -14.27
CA LEU A 15 -1.44 8.51 -14.86
C LEU A 15 -0.93 7.24 -14.18
N VAL A 16 -1.84 6.43 -13.64
CA VAL A 16 -1.51 5.24 -12.85
C VAL A 16 -2.25 4.01 -13.34
N ASN A 17 -1.62 2.85 -13.11
CA ASN A 17 -2.28 1.55 -13.14
C ASN A 17 -2.44 1.06 -11.70
N VAL A 18 -3.60 0.49 -11.39
CA VAL A 18 -3.93 0.03 -10.04
C VAL A 18 -4.02 -1.48 -10.02
N PHE A 19 -3.20 -2.12 -9.20
CA PHE A 19 -3.24 -3.55 -8.94
C PHE A 19 -3.86 -3.77 -7.56
N LEU A 20 -4.97 -4.49 -7.52
CA LEU A 20 -5.71 -4.77 -6.30
C LEU A 20 -5.46 -6.23 -5.91
N ASP A 21 -4.94 -6.44 -4.69
CA ASP A 21 -4.93 -7.76 -4.08
C ASP A 21 -6.30 -8.05 -3.47
N LEU A 22 -7.18 -8.66 -4.27
CA LEU A 22 -8.57 -8.94 -3.91
C LEU A 22 -8.85 -10.42 -4.12
N VAL A 23 -8.81 -11.19 -3.03
CA VAL A 23 -9.18 -12.62 -3.02
C VAL A 23 -10.72 -12.82 -3.04
N GLN A 24 -11.51 -11.76 -3.03
CA GLN A 24 -12.97 -11.85 -2.96
C GLN A 24 -13.66 -10.98 -3.99
N THR A 25 -14.08 -11.59 -5.09
CA THR A 25 -15.07 -11.02 -6.00
C THR A 25 -16.47 -11.39 -5.47
N PRO A 26 -17.35 -10.43 -5.12
CA PRO A 26 -18.76 -10.72 -4.99
C PRO A 26 -19.27 -11.26 -6.33
N LYS A 27 -20.06 -12.34 -6.32
CA LYS A 27 -20.62 -12.90 -7.57
C LYS A 27 -21.35 -11.78 -8.35
N GLY A 28 -20.93 -11.55 -9.60
CA GLY A 28 -21.56 -10.59 -10.51
C GLY A 28 -21.06 -9.14 -10.42
N ARG A 29 -19.96 -8.84 -9.74
CA ARG A 29 -19.37 -7.49 -9.69
C ARG A 29 -17.89 -7.49 -10.08
N GLU A 30 -17.50 -6.61 -11.00
CA GLU A 30 -16.10 -6.33 -11.33
C GLU A 30 -15.58 -5.19 -10.44
N LEU A 31 -15.01 -5.55 -9.29
CA LEU A 31 -14.56 -4.58 -8.29
C LEU A 31 -13.45 -3.66 -8.82
N ALA A 32 -12.49 -4.20 -9.59
CA ALA A 32 -11.50 -3.37 -10.30
C ALA A 32 -12.13 -2.27 -11.17
N SER A 33 -13.16 -2.62 -11.93
CA SER A 33 -13.86 -1.65 -12.80
C SER A 33 -14.56 -0.57 -11.98
N GLU A 34 -15.28 -0.97 -10.92
CA GLU A 34 -15.95 -0.05 -10.00
C GLU A 34 -14.95 0.91 -9.32
N VAL A 35 -13.80 0.41 -8.89
CA VAL A 35 -12.73 1.21 -8.26
C VAL A 35 -12.16 2.22 -9.25
N LYS A 36 -11.85 1.79 -10.48
CA LYS A 36 -11.34 2.67 -11.54
C LYS A 36 -12.31 3.80 -11.85
N GLU A 37 -13.56 3.48 -12.13
CA GLU A 37 -14.58 4.48 -12.47
C GLU A 37 -14.81 5.44 -11.31
N SER A 38 -14.93 4.92 -10.10
CA SER A 38 -15.15 5.74 -8.90
C SER A 38 -13.96 6.63 -8.56
N ALA A 39 -12.73 6.16 -8.78
CA ALA A 39 -11.51 6.94 -8.55
C ALA A 39 -11.37 8.06 -9.59
N ASN A 40 -11.54 7.76 -10.88
CA ASN A 40 -11.52 8.79 -11.93
C ASN A 40 -12.61 9.84 -11.74
N ARG A 41 -13.82 9.42 -11.35
CA ARG A 41 -14.92 10.33 -11.02
C ARG A 41 -14.57 11.26 -9.86
N ALA A 42 -13.91 10.73 -8.82
CA ALA A 42 -13.49 11.52 -7.66
C ALA A 42 -12.30 12.44 -7.96
N LEU A 43 -11.40 12.04 -8.85
CA LEU A 43 -10.24 12.85 -9.27
C LEU A 43 -10.63 13.92 -10.31
N GLY A 44 -11.82 13.80 -10.93
CA GLY A 44 -12.28 14.71 -12.00
C GLY A 44 -11.48 14.58 -13.30
N ALA A 45 -10.67 13.52 -13.44
CA ALA A 45 -9.79 13.28 -14.58
C ALA A 45 -9.59 11.78 -14.80
N ARG A 46 -9.17 11.39 -16.02
CA ARG A 46 -8.82 10.00 -16.37
C ARG A 46 -7.40 9.66 -15.93
N SER A 47 -7.14 9.73 -14.62
CA SER A 47 -5.84 9.43 -14.02
C SER A 47 -5.58 7.93 -13.82
N VAL A 48 -6.61 7.12 -13.62
CA VAL A 48 -6.50 5.65 -13.52
C VAL A 48 -6.76 5.03 -14.89
N LEU A 49 -5.69 4.56 -15.54
CA LEU A 49 -5.74 3.99 -16.89
C LEU A 49 -6.27 2.55 -16.87
N GLY A 50 -5.69 1.72 -16.00
CA GLY A 50 -6.06 0.33 -15.79
C GLY A 50 -6.27 0.03 -14.31
N CYS A 51 -7.17 -0.91 -14.03
CA CYS A 51 -7.32 -1.49 -12.70
C CYS A 51 -7.50 -3.00 -12.85
N TYR A 52 -6.77 -3.77 -12.05
CA TYR A 52 -6.66 -5.22 -12.19
C TYR A 52 -6.85 -5.87 -10.82
N ASP A 53 -7.76 -6.83 -10.74
CA ASP A 53 -7.90 -7.70 -9.59
C ASP A 53 -6.96 -8.91 -9.80
N LEU A 54 -6.00 -9.08 -8.91
CA LEU A 54 -4.96 -10.11 -9.01
C LEU A 54 -4.87 -10.91 -7.71
N ASP A 55 -4.36 -12.14 -7.81
CA ASP A 55 -4.02 -12.99 -6.67
C ASP A 55 -2.54 -12.74 -6.30
N SER A 56 -2.29 -12.26 -5.08
CA SER A 56 -0.93 -12.03 -4.56
C SER A 56 -0.08 -13.30 -4.53
N ARG A 57 -0.67 -14.50 -4.49
CA ARG A 57 0.08 -15.77 -4.52
C ARG A 57 0.73 -16.03 -5.88
N SER A 58 0.22 -15.45 -6.96
CA SER A 58 0.73 -15.63 -8.31
C SER A 58 1.37 -14.38 -8.92
N THR A 59 1.32 -13.24 -8.22
CA THR A 59 1.77 -11.95 -8.75
C THR A 59 2.93 -11.37 -7.94
N ILE A 60 4.14 -11.36 -8.53
CA ILE A 60 5.35 -10.80 -7.90
C ILE A 60 5.17 -9.34 -7.49
N LEU A 61 4.50 -8.52 -8.30
CA LEU A 61 4.24 -7.11 -7.99
C LEU A 61 3.43 -6.93 -6.70
N LEU A 62 2.42 -7.78 -6.49
CA LEU A 62 1.64 -7.74 -5.26
C LEU A 62 2.46 -8.24 -4.06
N GLN A 63 3.30 -9.26 -4.24
CA GLN A 63 4.21 -9.72 -3.18
C GLN A 63 5.20 -8.62 -2.75
N VAL A 64 5.69 -7.81 -3.69
CA VAL A 64 6.52 -6.64 -3.38
C VAL A 64 5.71 -5.61 -2.58
N ALA A 65 4.46 -5.38 -2.96
CA ALA A 65 3.56 -4.51 -2.19
C ALA A 65 3.32 -5.03 -0.77
N ASP A 66 3.19 -6.34 -0.57
CA ASP A 66 3.07 -6.97 0.74
C ASP A 66 4.31 -6.78 1.61
N VAL A 67 5.51 -6.84 1.03
CA VAL A 67 6.76 -6.56 1.75
C VAL A 67 6.78 -5.11 2.25
N VAL A 68 6.35 -4.16 1.42
CA VAL A 68 6.26 -2.73 1.80
C VAL A 68 5.19 -2.52 2.88
N ALA A 69 3.99 -3.05 2.68
CA ALA A 69 2.90 -2.95 3.66
C ALA A 69 3.27 -3.62 5.00
N GLY A 70 3.93 -4.77 4.96
CA GLY A 70 4.42 -5.49 6.13
C GLY A 70 5.49 -4.71 6.88
N ALA A 71 6.38 -4.00 6.19
CA ALA A 71 7.39 -3.14 6.82
C ALA A 71 6.75 -1.92 7.52
N ILE A 72 5.78 -1.28 6.87
CA ILE A 72 5.00 -0.18 7.46
C ILE A 72 4.26 -0.68 8.71
N ALA A 73 3.59 -1.84 8.61
CA ALA A 73 2.85 -2.43 9.72
C ALA A 73 3.77 -2.85 10.88
N TYR A 74 4.95 -3.41 10.58
CA TYR A 74 5.94 -3.78 11.58
C TYR A 74 6.42 -2.57 12.38
N GLU A 75 6.73 -1.46 11.72
CA GLU A 75 7.22 -0.25 12.38
C GLU A 75 6.15 0.46 13.22
N ARG A 76 4.88 0.43 12.77
CA ARG A 76 3.77 1.06 13.48
C ARG A 76 3.22 0.23 14.64
N ARG A 77 3.62 -1.03 14.76
CA ARG A 77 3.22 -1.90 15.87
C ARG A 77 3.83 -1.37 17.18
N GLN A 78 2.98 -1.06 18.15
CA GLN A 78 3.38 -0.55 19.47
C GLN A 78 3.40 -1.66 20.53
N TRP A 79 4.15 -2.73 20.32
CA TRP A 79 4.35 -3.74 21.37
C TRP A 79 5.84 -3.92 21.64
N ARG A 80 6.20 -3.89 22.92
CA ARG A 80 7.55 -4.11 23.43
C ARG A 80 7.53 -5.45 24.17
N GLY A 81 8.49 -6.33 23.88
CA GLY A 81 8.60 -7.65 24.54
C GLY A 81 9.79 -8.46 24.00
N GLU A 82 10.18 -9.52 24.72
CA GLU A 82 11.26 -10.46 24.36
C GLU A 82 10.82 -11.48 23.30
N VAL A 83 10.16 -11.04 22.25
CA VAL A 83 9.73 -11.92 21.16
C VAL A 83 10.56 -11.57 19.93
N LEU A 84 10.99 -12.58 19.17
CA LEU A 84 11.85 -12.44 17.98
C LEU A 84 11.37 -11.38 16.98
N ASP A 85 10.06 -11.13 16.96
CA ASP A 85 9.38 -10.20 16.06
C ASP A 85 9.02 -8.85 16.70
N ALA A 86 9.49 -8.54 17.91
CA ALA A 86 9.22 -7.27 18.56
C ALA A 86 9.81 -6.09 17.76
N PRO A 87 9.03 -5.04 17.47
CA PRO A 87 9.50 -3.78 16.89
C PRO A 87 10.60 -3.15 17.76
N GLY A 88 11.80 -3.02 17.23
CA GLY A 88 12.93 -2.35 17.91
C GLY A 88 14.17 -3.22 18.15
N SER A 89 14.09 -4.54 17.96
CA SER A 89 15.29 -5.37 17.84
C SER A 89 15.87 -5.24 16.43
N GLU A 90 16.97 -4.49 16.27
CA GLU A 90 17.63 -4.29 14.97
C GLU A 90 18.09 -5.61 14.30
N THR A 91 18.17 -6.70 15.08
CA THR A 91 18.57 -8.02 14.60
C THR A 91 17.43 -8.80 13.94
N ALA A 92 16.18 -8.40 14.15
CA ALA A 92 15.03 -9.07 13.57
C ALA A 92 15.01 -8.92 12.03
N PRO A 93 14.72 -9.99 11.25
CA PRO A 93 14.65 -9.91 9.79
C PRO A 93 13.72 -8.80 9.27
N LYS A 94 12.58 -8.59 9.93
CA LYS A 94 11.60 -7.54 9.60
C LYS A 94 12.16 -6.12 9.85
N ALA A 95 12.96 -5.93 10.90
CA ALA A 95 13.64 -4.67 11.17
C ALA A 95 14.67 -4.34 10.07
N ARG A 96 15.42 -5.35 9.61
CA ARG A 96 16.38 -5.19 8.51
C ARG A 96 15.70 -4.81 7.19
N VAL A 97 14.56 -5.42 6.88
CA VAL A 97 13.76 -5.09 5.69
C VAL A 97 13.18 -3.68 5.79
N SER A 98 12.57 -3.32 6.92
CA SER A 98 12.08 -1.95 7.18
C SER A 98 13.20 -0.91 7.01
N GLY A 99 14.36 -1.13 7.62
CA GLY A 99 15.50 -0.22 7.50
C GLY A 99 16.01 -0.07 6.06
N ARG A 100 16.00 -1.14 5.26
CA ARG A 100 16.35 -1.08 3.82
C ARG A 100 15.34 -0.28 3.02
N LEU A 101 14.04 -0.50 3.25
CA LEU A 101 12.97 0.23 2.56
C LEU A 101 12.98 1.71 2.91
N LYS A 102 13.20 2.07 4.18
CA LYS A 102 13.37 3.46 4.61
C LYS A 102 14.47 4.18 3.86
N ARG A 103 15.65 3.55 3.73
CA ARG A 103 16.75 4.08 2.92
C ARG A 103 16.38 4.20 1.43
N ALA A 104 15.71 3.19 0.87
CA ALA A 104 15.28 3.22 -0.53
C ALA A 104 14.24 4.33 -0.80
N PHE A 105 13.37 4.61 0.16
CA PHE A 105 12.37 5.67 0.10
C PHE A 105 12.91 7.05 0.48
N GLY A 106 14.14 7.15 0.97
CA GLY A 106 14.68 8.39 1.53
C GLY A 106 13.89 8.90 2.74
N SER A 107 13.24 7.99 3.48
CA SER A 107 12.44 8.33 4.67
C SER A 107 13.08 7.77 5.93
N HIS A 108 12.93 8.48 7.05
CA HIS A 108 13.39 8.02 8.37
C HIS A 108 12.34 7.19 9.13
N ASP A 109 11.08 7.27 8.70
CA ASP A 109 9.97 6.56 9.30
C ASP A 109 8.93 6.13 8.25
N PHE A 110 7.93 5.38 8.69
CA PHE A 110 6.76 5.04 7.88
C PHE A 110 5.48 5.71 8.38
N ARG A 111 5.49 6.97 8.80
CA ARG A 111 4.24 7.71 9.09
C ARG A 111 3.44 7.93 7.80
N ASP A 112 2.15 8.27 7.95
CA ASP A 112 1.37 8.69 6.79
C ASP A 112 1.99 9.99 6.24
N VAL A 113 2.45 9.96 4.99
CA VAL A 113 3.31 10.98 4.44
C VAL A 113 3.14 11.09 2.92
N ARG A 114 3.34 12.30 2.40
CA ARG A 114 3.38 12.62 0.97
C ARG A 114 4.62 13.46 0.70
N ILE A 115 5.75 12.82 0.40
CA ILE A 115 7.03 13.50 0.18
C ILE A 115 7.71 12.94 -1.07
N GLY A 116 8.09 13.83 -1.99
CA GLY A 116 8.78 13.46 -3.22
C GLY A 116 7.96 12.46 -4.04
N LYS A 117 8.52 11.26 -4.23
CA LYS A 117 7.89 10.14 -4.97
C LYS A 117 7.20 9.11 -4.07
N VAL A 118 7.16 9.34 -2.76
CA VAL A 118 6.68 8.37 -1.77
C VAL A 118 5.39 8.90 -1.14
N ASN A 119 4.31 8.20 -1.41
CA ASN A 119 3.00 8.41 -0.79
C ASN A 119 2.69 7.18 0.08
N ILE A 120 2.63 7.39 1.40
CA ILE A 120 2.22 6.36 2.35
C ILE A 120 0.92 6.85 2.98
N LEU A 121 -0.15 6.11 2.77
CA LEU A 121 -1.40 6.32 3.47
C LEU A 121 -1.94 4.97 3.94
N THR A 122 -2.08 4.83 5.24
CA THR A 122 -2.81 3.70 5.82
C THR A 122 -4.21 4.11 6.22
N MET A 123 -5.11 3.14 6.33
CA MET A 123 -6.41 3.38 6.92
C MET A 123 -6.26 3.27 8.45
N ASN A 124 -6.24 4.40 9.16
CA ASN A 124 -6.44 4.37 10.61
C ASN A 124 -7.79 3.71 10.89
N ARG A 125 -7.83 2.75 11.84
CA ARG A 125 -9.10 2.32 12.44
C ARG A 125 -9.71 3.55 13.11
N ILE A 126 -10.91 3.92 12.70
CA ILE A 126 -11.84 4.67 13.56
C ILE A 126 -12.23 3.71 14.69
#